data_AF-A0AAU9NFU1-F1
#
_entry.id   AF-A0AAU9NFU1-F1
#
_cell.length_a   1.000
_cell.length_b   1.000
_cell.length_c   1.000
_cell.angle_alpha   90.00
_cell.angle_beta   90.00
_cell.angle_gamma   90.00
#
_symmetry.space_group_name_H-M   'P 1'
#
loop_
_entity.id
_entity.type
_entity.pdbx_description
1 polymer ?
#
loop_
_entity_poly.entity_id
_entity_poly.type
_entity_poly.pdbx_seq_one_letter_code
_entity_poly.pdbx_strand_id
1 'polypeptide(L)'
;MANIIPTLLLLLTLSGLFVGTYALGVGINYGQIANNLPPASHVSVLLKSLNISRVKLYDADPKVLSSFANSNVEFIIGLGNEYLPRMQDPQEAQMWIQQNVQPYLSQTRITCITVGNEILGGQDIQLAPYLYPAMQSMYNALVNLGLHQQVYVTTAHSLQILATSFPPSQGAFREDLIQYIQPILTFHAQTNSPFLINVYPYFAYKNDPNNVPLEYVLFEPNPGAIDPNTNLKYDNMLYAQIDAVYSAIKALNHVNIQVQISETGWPSKGDENEFGATVENAGIYHKNLIQRMQQRQGTPANPTQPIDIYVFALFNENMKPGPTSERNYGLYYPNGTPVYNLGVQGYLPRMHFSASMKNGLSIFNLLLLLIGYLIFG
;
A
#
# COMPACT_ATOMS: atom_id res chain seq x y z
N MET A 1 -35.57 43.84 21.56
CA MET A 1 -35.37 42.40 21.31
C MET A 1 -35.65 42.09 19.84
N ALA A 2 -34.76 42.50 18.93
CA ALA A 2 -35.01 42.37 17.49
C ALA A 2 -33.74 42.26 16.63
N ASN A 3 -32.63 41.71 17.15
CA ASN A 3 -31.39 41.54 16.37
C ASN A 3 -30.54 40.32 16.76
N ILE A 4 -31.09 39.35 17.50
CA ILE A 4 -30.33 38.15 17.93
C ILE A 4 -30.58 36.96 16.98
N ILE A 5 -31.68 36.97 16.23
CA ILE A 5 -32.10 35.90 15.33
C ILE A 5 -31.24 35.82 14.04
N PRO A 6 -30.82 36.93 13.39
CA PRO A 6 -30.01 36.84 12.17
C PRO A 6 -28.58 36.32 12.45
N THR A 7 -28.04 36.64 13.62
CA THR A 7 -26.69 36.25 14.04
C THR A 7 -26.62 34.77 14.43
N LEU A 8 -27.71 34.21 14.97
CA LEU A 8 -27.80 32.78 15.30
C LEU A 8 -27.93 31.89 14.05
N LEU A 9 -28.59 32.38 12.98
CA LEU A 9 -28.65 31.67 11.70
C LEU A 9 -27.30 31.68 10.95
N LEU A 10 -26.51 32.76 11.06
CA LEU A 10 -25.18 32.83 10.43
C LEU A 10 -24.18 31.86 11.09
N LEU A 11 -24.32 31.63 12.41
CA LEU A 11 -23.53 30.64 13.15
C LEU A 11 -23.94 29.18 12.86
N LEU A 12 -25.22 28.93 12.53
CA LEU A 12 -25.71 27.62 12.10
C LEU A 12 -25.36 27.28 10.64
N THR A 13 -25.08 28.28 9.79
CA THR A 13 -24.55 28.04 8.43
C THR A 13 -23.04 27.81 8.38
N LEU A 14 -22.29 28.13 9.44
CA LEU A 14 -20.85 27.80 9.54
C LEU A 14 -20.56 26.42 10.16
N SER A 15 -21.54 25.77 10.80
CA SER A 15 -21.39 24.38 11.27
C SER A 15 -21.43 23.34 10.15
N GLY A 16 -21.66 23.73 8.90
CA GLY A 16 -21.72 22.87 7.72
C GLY A 16 -20.41 22.70 6.95
N LEU A 17 -19.30 23.31 7.39
CA LEU A 17 -17.97 23.14 6.80
C LEU A 17 -17.00 22.50 7.80
N PHE A 18 -17.45 21.51 8.56
CA PHE A 18 -16.53 20.45 8.93
C PHE A 18 -16.28 19.66 7.64
N VAL A 19 -15.24 20.04 6.89
CA VAL A 19 -14.54 19.09 6.04
C VAL A 19 -14.01 18.04 7.00
N GLY A 20 -14.81 17.00 7.24
CA GLY A 20 -14.33 15.84 7.96
C GLY A 20 -13.09 15.38 7.23
N THR A 21 -11.93 15.43 7.88
CA THR A 21 -10.76 14.70 7.41
C THR A 21 -11.09 13.22 7.58
N TYR A 22 -11.86 12.68 6.64
CA TYR A 22 -12.23 11.27 6.62
C TYR A 22 -10.92 10.49 6.50
N ALA A 23 -10.60 9.70 7.52
CA ALA A 23 -9.55 8.69 7.39
C ALA A 23 -9.93 7.81 6.20
N LEU A 24 -8.98 7.52 5.30
CA LEU A 24 -9.25 6.59 4.21
C LEU A 24 -9.59 5.18 4.72
N GLY A 25 -9.33 4.88 6.00
CA GLY A 25 -9.61 3.57 6.61
C GLY A 25 -8.70 2.46 6.09
N VAL A 26 -7.72 2.79 5.24
CA VAL A 26 -6.80 1.89 4.56
C VAL A 26 -5.36 2.31 4.79
N GLY A 27 -4.44 1.37 4.60
CA GLY A 27 -3.03 1.68 4.38
C GLY A 27 -2.77 2.11 2.93
N ILE A 28 -1.60 2.65 2.67
CA ILE A 28 -1.17 3.06 1.32
C ILE A 28 0.21 2.48 0.99
N ASN A 29 0.38 1.96 -0.22
CA ASN A 29 1.69 1.62 -0.75
C ASN A 29 2.40 2.91 -1.19
N TYR A 30 3.57 3.19 -0.62
CA TYR A 30 4.42 4.30 -1.03
C TYR A 30 5.56 3.76 -1.90
N GLY A 31 5.25 3.55 -3.19
CA GLY A 31 6.24 3.17 -4.20
C GLY A 31 7.19 4.33 -4.54
N GLN A 32 8.43 3.98 -4.86
CA GLN A 32 9.54 4.92 -5.08
C GLN A 32 10.25 4.75 -6.43
N ILE A 33 9.69 3.96 -7.36
CA ILE A 33 10.29 3.72 -8.68
C ILE A 33 9.95 4.89 -9.62
N ALA A 34 10.49 6.06 -9.29
CA ALA A 34 10.31 7.30 -10.03
C ALA A 34 11.42 8.32 -9.73
N ASN A 35 11.62 9.26 -10.65
CA ASN A 35 12.64 10.32 -10.51
C ASN A 35 12.05 11.72 -10.26
N ASN A 36 10.72 11.82 -10.09
CA ASN A 36 10.01 13.08 -9.97
C ASN A 36 9.09 13.16 -8.73
N LEU A 37 9.22 12.22 -7.79
CA LEU A 37 8.45 12.20 -6.56
C LEU A 37 8.81 13.37 -5.63
N PRO A 38 7.85 13.85 -4.81
CA PRO A 38 8.15 14.86 -3.81
C PRO A 38 9.06 14.29 -2.71
N PRO A 39 9.80 15.14 -1.98
CA PRO A 39 10.60 14.69 -0.84
C PRO A 39 9.75 14.01 0.23
N ALA A 40 10.29 12.98 0.89
CA ALA A 40 9.58 12.19 1.90
C ALA A 40 8.98 13.04 3.05
N SER A 41 9.61 14.17 3.41
CA SER A 41 9.07 15.11 4.39
C SER A 41 7.74 15.74 3.96
N HIS A 42 7.55 15.99 2.66
CA HIS A 42 6.30 16.51 2.12
C HIS A 42 5.25 15.40 2.02
N VAL A 43 5.69 14.17 1.69
CA VAL A 43 4.81 13.01 1.71
C VAL A 43 4.24 12.77 3.11
N SER A 44 5.06 12.92 4.16
CA SER A 44 4.61 12.89 5.56
C SER A 44 3.49 13.90 5.86
N VAL A 45 3.62 15.13 5.36
CA VAL A 45 2.57 16.16 5.47
C VAL A 45 1.30 15.76 4.71
N LEU A 46 1.44 15.24 3.49
CA LEU A 46 0.30 14.79 2.68
C LEU A 46 -0.47 13.67 3.38
N LEU A 47 0.23 12.61 3.82
CA LEU A 47 -0.42 11.49 4.50
C LEU A 47 -1.11 11.91 5.79
N LYS A 48 -0.49 12.82 6.55
CA LYS A 48 -1.13 13.44 7.72
C LYS A 48 -2.40 14.20 7.36
N SER A 49 -2.41 14.96 6.26
CA SER A 49 -3.60 15.69 5.80
C SER A 49 -4.74 14.77 5.36
N LEU A 50 -4.39 13.57 4.88
CA LEU A 50 -5.34 12.52 4.47
C LEU A 50 -5.75 11.59 5.61
N ASN A 51 -5.21 11.83 6.82
CA ASN A 51 -5.39 10.96 7.98
C ASN A 51 -5.07 9.47 7.65
N ILE A 52 -4.01 9.28 6.87
CA ILE A 52 -3.42 7.96 6.57
C ILE A 52 -2.33 7.70 7.59
N SER A 53 -2.50 6.63 8.36
CA SER A 53 -1.59 6.26 9.44
C SER A 53 -0.85 4.95 9.20
N ARG A 54 -0.99 4.33 8.02
CA ARG A 54 -0.38 3.02 7.68
C ARG A 54 0.21 3.07 6.29
N VAL A 55 1.50 2.76 6.18
CA VAL A 55 2.28 2.84 4.94
C VAL A 55 3.03 1.54 4.73
N LYS A 56 3.01 1.01 3.50
CA LYS A 56 3.88 -0.07 3.05
C LYS A 56 4.94 0.47 2.09
N LEU A 57 6.20 0.26 2.44
CA LEU A 57 7.38 0.48 1.60
C LEU A 57 7.85 -0.86 1.02
N TYR A 58 8.49 -0.80 -0.14
CA TYR A 58 9.10 -1.96 -0.81
C TYR A 58 10.58 -2.15 -0.46
N ASP A 59 11.11 -1.22 0.32
CA ASP A 59 12.48 -1.17 0.83
C ASP A 59 12.47 -0.72 2.30
N ALA A 60 13.65 -0.42 2.84
CA ALA A 60 13.84 0.23 4.13
C ALA A 60 14.53 1.59 3.96
N ASP A 61 14.00 2.47 3.08
CA ASP A 61 14.64 3.75 2.77
C ASP A 61 14.86 4.63 4.03
N PRO A 62 16.11 4.90 4.42
CA PRO A 62 16.43 5.68 5.61
C PRO A 62 15.92 7.12 5.55
N LYS A 63 15.82 7.72 4.36
CA LYS A 63 15.30 9.08 4.17
C LYS A 63 13.81 9.14 4.44
N VAL A 64 13.07 8.12 4.01
CA VAL A 64 11.64 8.01 4.29
C VAL A 64 11.44 7.77 5.78
N LEU A 65 12.06 6.72 6.34
CA LEU A 65 11.88 6.38 7.76
C LEU A 65 12.24 7.53 8.70
N SER A 66 13.29 8.30 8.40
CA SER A 66 13.66 9.49 9.18
C SER A 66 12.68 10.65 9.01
N SER A 67 12.12 10.85 7.81
CA SER A 67 11.15 11.93 7.54
C SER A 67 9.80 11.73 8.24
N PHE A 68 9.52 10.49 8.67
CA PHE A 68 8.32 10.12 9.41
C PHE A 68 8.55 9.94 10.91
N ALA A 69 9.72 10.31 11.43
CA ALA A 69 10.01 10.32 12.87
C ALA A 69 8.93 11.10 13.64
N ASN A 70 8.39 10.48 14.68
CA ASN A 70 7.34 11.01 15.56
C ASN A 70 5.99 11.32 14.87
N SER A 71 5.73 10.77 13.68
CA SER A 71 4.48 10.98 12.94
C SER A 71 3.31 10.09 13.39
N ASN A 72 3.58 9.06 14.19
CA ASN A 72 2.67 7.94 14.51
C ASN A 72 2.21 7.09 13.31
N VAL A 73 2.76 7.31 12.11
CA VAL A 73 2.52 6.44 10.96
C VAL A 73 3.21 5.09 11.18
N GLU A 74 2.45 4.01 11.00
CA GLU A 74 2.94 2.64 11.05
C GLU A 74 3.49 2.23 9.69
N PHE A 75 4.64 1.55 9.72
CA PHE A 75 5.36 1.10 8.52
C PHE A 75 5.45 -0.41 8.45
N ILE A 76 5.01 -0.93 7.30
CA ILE A 76 5.52 -2.17 6.73
C ILE A 76 6.70 -1.78 5.82
N ILE A 77 7.86 -2.41 6.00
CA ILE A 77 9.04 -2.21 5.15
C ILE A 77 9.41 -3.49 4.41
N GLY A 78 10.03 -3.34 3.24
CA GLY A 78 10.42 -4.45 2.38
C GLY A 78 11.89 -4.83 2.53
N LEU A 79 12.14 -6.13 2.56
CA LEU A 79 13.43 -6.72 2.20
C LEU A 79 13.32 -7.15 0.73
N GLY A 80 14.11 -6.53 -0.15
CA GLY A 80 14.10 -6.80 -1.58
C GLY A 80 14.41 -8.27 -1.93
N ASN A 81 13.83 -8.74 -3.04
CA ASN A 81 13.96 -10.11 -3.52
C ASN A 81 15.44 -10.54 -3.68
N GLU A 82 16.28 -9.62 -4.11
CA GLU A 82 17.72 -9.81 -4.33
C GLU A 82 18.50 -10.21 -3.07
N TYR A 83 17.95 -9.93 -1.88
CA TYR A 83 18.59 -10.28 -0.61
C TYR A 83 18.29 -11.70 -0.15
N LEU A 84 17.25 -12.37 -0.67
CA LEU A 84 16.78 -13.66 -0.17
C LEU A 84 17.90 -14.72 -0.05
N PRO A 85 18.79 -14.91 -1.05
CA PRO A 85 19.85 -15.91 -0.92
C PRO A 85 20.83 -15.63 0.24
N ARG A 86 21.10 -14.36 0.53
CA ARG A 86 22.01 -13.94 1.60
C ARG A 86 21.34 -14.01 2.98
N MET A 87 20.06 -13.69 3.05
CA MET A 87 19.32 -13.61 4.32
C MET A 87 19.04 -14.98 4.95
N GLN A 88 19.45 -16.08 4.31
CA GLN A 88 19.50 -17.38 4.98
C GLN A 88 20.59 -17.45 6.07
N ASP A 89 21.64 -16.62 5.95
CA ASP A 89 22.69 -16.52 6.96
C ASP A 89 22.18 -15.69 8.16
N PRO A 90 22.15 -16.26 9.38
CA PRO A 90 21.71 -15.55 10.58
C PRO A 90 22.51 -14.27 10.88
N GLN A 91 23.80 -14.23 10.56
CA GLN A 91 24.64 -13.05 10.78
C GLN A 91 24.26 -11.93 9.82
N GLU A 92 24.03 -12.26 8.54
CA GLU A 92 23.60 -11.30 7.52
C GLU A 92 22.21 -10.74 7.84
N ALA A 93 21.26 -11.59 8.25
CA ALA A 93 19.93 -11.16 8.67
C ALA A 93 19.98 -10.23 9.89
N GLN A 94 20.78 -10.57 10.90
CA GLN A 94 20.96 -9.72 12.06
C GLN A 94 21.60 -8.37 11.72
N MET A 95 22.65 -8.37 10.89
CA MET A 95 23.27 -7.14 10.40
C MET A 95 22.27 -6.27 9.64
N TRP A 96 21.45 -6.87 8.78
CA TRP A 96 20.43 -6.12 8.02
C TRP A 96 19.43 -5.43 8.95
N ILE A 97 18.95 -6.11 10.00
CA ILE A 97 18.01 -5.52 10.98
C ILE A 97 18.67 -4.38 11.76
N GLN A 98 19.91 -4.59 12.22
CA GLN A 98 20.66 -3.57 12.97
C GLN A 98 20.94 -2.31 12.14
N GLN A 99 21.10 -2.45 10.82
CA GLN A 99 21.38 -1.34 9.91
C GLN A 99 20.11 -0.62 9.42
N ASN A 100 19.07 -1.38 9.08
CA ASN A 100 17.93 -0.85 8.33
C ASN A 100 16.67 -0.65 9.18
N VAL A 101 16.60 -1.26 10.37
CA VAL A 101 15.38 -1.25 11.20
C VAL A 101 15.65 -0.60 12.55
N GLN A 102 16.59 -1.16 13.32
CA GLN A 102 16.87 -0.77 14.70
C GLN A 102 17.14 0.73 14.89
N PRO A 103 17.84 1.45 13.98
CA PRO A 103 18.11 2.88 14.17
C PRO A 103 16.83 3.75 14.21
N TYR A 104 15.74 3.28 13.62
CA TYR A 104 14.50 4.06 13.45
C TYR A 104 13.43 3.74 14.50
N LEU A 105 13.48 2.57 15.14
CA LEU A 105 12.39 2.05 15.99
C LEU A 105 12.01 2.95 17.19
N SER A 106 12.90 3.84 17.61
CA SER A 106 12.62 4.77 18.73
C SER A 106 11.72 5.94 18.33
N GLN A 107 11.66 6.28 17.04
CA GLN A 107 10.95 7.46 16.54
C GLN A 107 9.93 7.13 15.44
N THR A 108 10.15 6.04 14.70
CA THR A 108 9.30 5.61 13.59
C THR A 108 8.71 4.24 13.90
N ARG A 109 7.38 4.11 13.76
CA ARG A 109 6.64 2.89 14.10
C ARG A 109 6.76 1.85 13.00
N ILE A 110 7.93 1.23 12.86
CA ILE A 110 8.06 0.04 12.00
C ILE A 110 7.45 -1.13 12.76
N THR A 111 6.44 -1.77 12.16
CA THR A 111 5.70 -2.88 12.78
C THR A 111 5.87 -4.19 12.02
N CYS A 112 6.33 -4.14 10.77
CA CYS A 112 6.43 -5.33 9.92
C CYS A 112 7.62 -5.25 8.95
N ILE A 113 8.26 -6.40 8.72
CA ILE A 113 9.17 -6.64 7.60
C ILE A 113 8.54 -7.66 6.65
N THR A 114 8.34 -7.28 5.39
CA THR A 114 7.98 -8.22 4.32
C THR A 114 9.25 -8.75 3.66
N VAL A 115 9.48 -10.05 3.81
CA VAL A 115 10.61 -10.78 3.21
C VAL A 115 10.25 -11.20 1.79
N GLY A 116 10.74 -10.45 0.81
CA GLY A 116 10.39 -10.62 -0.60
C GLY A 116 8.96 -10.17 -0.93
N ASN A 117 8.70 -10.06 -2.24
CA ASN A 117 7.39 -9.71 -2.81
C ASN A 117 7.12 -10.57 -4.04
N GLU A 118 5.99 -11.28 -4.01
CA GLU A 118 5.45 -12.13 -5.10
C GLU A 118 6.36 -13.25 -5.61
N ILE A 119 7.32 -13.74 -4.82
CA ILE A 119 8.31 -14.76 -5.24
C ILE A 119 7.68 -16.00 -5.88
N LEU A 120 6.68 -16.60 -5.22
CA LEU A 120 6.10 -17.89 -5.63
C LEU A 120 5.15 -17.80 -6.84
N GLY A 121 4.67 -16.59 -7.15
CA GLY A 121 3.71 -16.34 -8.23
C GLY A 121 4.19 -15.26 -9.20
N GLY A 122 5.50 -14.99 -9.23
CA GLY A 122 6.12 -13.90 -9.97
C GLY A 122 7.22 -14.39 -10.90
N GLN A 123 8.02 -13.43 -11.40
CA GLN A 123 9.12 -13.71 -12.35
C GLN A 123 10.37 -14.30 -11.67
N ASP A 124 10.44 -14.23 -10.34
CA ASP A 124 11.59 -14.63 -9.53
C ASP A 124 11.43 -16.03 -8.91
N ILE A 125 10.75 -16.96 -9.58
CA ILE A 125 10.43 -18.28 -9.01
C ILE A 125 11.68 -19.09 -8.61
N GLN A 126 12.82 -18.86 -9.29
CA GLN A 126 14.13 -19.37 -8.89
C GLN A 126 14.53 -19.01 -7.45
N LEU A 127 13.93 -17.97 -6.86
CA LEU A 127 14.18 -17.56 -5.48
C LEU A 127 13.30 -18.28 -4.45
N ALA A 128 12.32 -19.09 -4.88
CA ALA A 128 11.41 -19.82 -3.98
C ALA A 128 12.13 -20.64 -2.89
N PRO A 129 13.24 -21.35 -3.17
CA PRO A 129 13.97 -22.09 -2.13
C PRO A 129 14.57 -21.20 -1.04
N TYR A 130 14.78 -19.91 -1.31
CA TYR A 130 15.39 -18.98 -0.36
C TYR A 130 14.38 -18.29 0.54
N LEU A 131 13.11 -18.24 0.14
CA LEU A 131 12.08 -17.44 0.80
C LEU A 131 11.87 -17.84 2.27
N TYR A 132 11.50 -19.10 2.52
CA TYR A 132 11.22 -19.56 3.88
C TYR A 132 12.44 -19.49 4.81
N PRO A 133 13.64 -19.96 4.42
CA PRO A 133 14.83 -19.82 5.27
C PRO A 133 15.18 -18.36 5.57
N ALA A 134 15.00 -17.44 4.62
CA ALA A 134 15.19 -16.01 4.87
C ALA A 134 14.17 -15.47 5.88
N MET A 135 12.90 -15.85 5.78
CA MET A 135 11.88 -15.48 6.78
C MET A 135 12.26 -15.95 8.19
N GLN A 136 12.70 -17.22 8.32
CA GLN A 136 13.11 -17.78 9.61
C GLN A 136 14.32 -17.04 10.19
N SER A 137 15.34 -16.78 9.37
CA SER A 137 16.56 -16.10 9.79
C SER A 137 16.26 -14.67 10.26
N MET A 138 15.45 -13.92 9.50
CA MET A 138 14.99 -12.57 9.86
C MET A 138 14.20 -12.57 11.17
N TYR A 139 13.26 -13.50 11.36
CA TYR A 139 12.52 -13.64 12.60
C TYR A 139 13.43 -13.96 13.79
N ASN A 140 14.33 -14.93 13.64
CA ASN A 140 15.27 -15.30 14.71
C ASN A 140 16.20 -14.14 15.09
N ALA A 141 16.64 -13.34 14.11
CA ALA A 141 17.41 -12.14 14.38
C ALA A 141 16.60 -11.09 15.16
N LEU A 142 15.31 -10.89 14.86
CA LEU A 142 14.43 -10.05 15.69
C LEU A 142 14.26 -10.62 17.11
N VAL A 143 14.16 -11.94 17.27
CA VAL A 143 14.11 -12.57 18.60
C VAL A 143 15.40 -12.31 19.37
N ASN A 144 16.56 -12.54 18.75
CA ASN A 144 17.88 -12.33 19.36
C ASN A 144 18.11 -10.87 19.80
N LEU A 145 17.59 -9.92 19.03
CA LEU A 145 17.67 -8.48 19.34
C LEU A 145 16.57 -8.01 20.30
N GLY A 146 15.63 -8.88 20.71
CA GLY A 146 14.51 -8.52 21.58
C GLY A 146 13.42 -7.69 20.90
N LEU A 147 13.37 -7.68 19.56
CA LEU A 147 12.49 -6.83 18.74
C LEU A 147 11.23 -7.54 18.21
N HIS A 148 11.15 -8.87 18.32
CA HIS A 148 10.07 -9.69 17.76
C HIS A 148 8.64 -9.36 18.27
N GLN A 149 8.52 -8.68 19.42
CA GLN A 149 7.21 -8.22 19.93
C GLN A 149 6.77 -6.90 19.29
N GLN A 150 7.71 -6.12 18.75
CA GLN A 150 7.45 -4.83 18.10
C GLN A 150 7.33 -4.98 16.58
N VAL A 151 8.16 -5.86 15.99
CA VAL A 151 8.26 -6.06 14.55
C VAL A 151 7.98 -7.53 14.24
N TYR A 152 6.98 -7.81 13.41
CA TYR A 152 6.73 -9.16 12.91
C TYR A 152 7.26 -9.33 11.49
N VAL A 153 7.49 -10.59 11.08
CA VAL A 153 7.94 -10.96 9.74
C VAL A 153 6.80 -11.62 8.98
N THR A 154 6.66 -11.28 7.71
CA THR A 154 5.75 -11.94 6.76
C THR A 154 6.35 -11.93 5.36
N THR A 155 5.62 -12.38 4.35
CA THR A 155 5.94 -12.24 2.93
C THR A 155 4.66 -11.94 2.16
N ALA A 156 4.77 -11.17 1.08
CA ALA A 156 3.64 -10.82 0.22
C ALA A 156 3.58 -11.73 -0.99
N HIS A 157 2.40 -12.29 -1.26
CA HIS A 157 2.16 -13.19 -2.38
C HIS A 157 1.28 -12.54 -3.46
N SER A 158 1.39 -12.97 -4.71
CA SER A 158 0.42 -12.65 -5.76
C SER A 158 -0.70 -13.70 -5.77
N LEU A 159 -1.87 -13.38 -6.35
CA LEU A 159 -2.91 -14.39 -6.57
C LEU A 159 -2.50 -15.53 -7.52
N GLN A 160 -1.38 -15.40 -8.25
CA GLN A 160 -0.90 -16.45 -9.18
C GLN A 160 -0.41 -17.72 -8.44
N ILE A 161 -0.35 -17.70 -7.11
CA ILE A 161 -0.09 -18.90 -6.31
C ILE A 161 -1.31 -19.84 -6.22
N LEU A 162 -2.50 -19.38 -6.62
CA LEU A 162 -3.72 -20.19 -6.64
C LEU A 162 -3.85 -20.94 -7.97
N ALA A 163 -4.20 -22.22 -7.90
CA ALA A 163 -4.65 -22.99 -9.05
C ALA A 163 -6.14 -22.82 -9.29
N THR A 164 -6.91 -22.75 -8.20
CA THR A 164 -8.36 -22.54 -8.23
C THR A 164 -8.69 -21.34 -7.37
N SER A 165 -9.51 -20.43 -7.89
CA SER A 165 -10.05 -19.27 -7.16
C SER A 165 -11.55 -19.06 -7.34
N PHE A 166 -12.19 -19.85 -8.20
CA PHE A 166 -13.63 -19.85 -8.40
C PHE A 166 -14.18 -21.30 -8.53
N PRO A 167 -15.26 -21.65 -7.82
CA PRO A 167 -15.92 -20.82 -6.80
C PRO A 167 -15.03 -20.61 -5.56
N PRO A 168 -15.18 -19.50 -4.81
CA PRO A 168 -14.29 -19.15 -3.70
C PRO A 168 -14.08 -20.27 -2.66
N SER A 169 -15.14 -21.04 -2.34
CA SER A 169 -15.07 -22.15 -1.39
C SER A 169 -14.13 -23.29 -1.81
N GLN A 170 -13.71 -23.33 -3.08
CA GLN A 170 -12.78 -24.32 -3.64
C GLN A 170 -11.40 -23.71 -3.91
N GLY A 171 -11.13 -22.53 -3.35
CA GLY A 171 -9.82 -21.92 -3.44
C GLY A 171 -8.72 -22.91 -3.06
N ALA A 172 -7.70 -23.04 -3.89
CA ALA A 172 -6.61 -24.00 -3.70
C ALA A 172 -5.31 -23.44 -4.26
N PHE A 173 -4.21 -23.62 -3.51
CA PHE A 173 -2.87 -23.31 -3.99
C PHE A 173 -2.47 -24.25 -5.12
N ARG A 174 -1.59 -23.78 -6.00
CA ARG A 174 -0.97 -24.64 -7.01
C ARG A 174 -0.14 -25.74 -6.35
N GLU A 175 -0.30 -26.95 -6.85
CA GLU A 175 0.33 -28.15 -6.28
C GLU A 175 1.86 -28.05 -6.26
N ASP A 176 2.46 -27.50 -7.31
CA ASP A 176 3.92 -27.34 -7.42
C ASP A 176 4.52 -26.37 -6.38
N LEU A 177 3.69 -25.49 -5.83
CA LEU A 177 4.07 -24.49 -4.82
C LEU A 177 3.82 -24.95 -3.38
N ILE A 178 3.07 -26.03 -3.15
CA ILE A 178 2.70 -26.50 -1.79
C ILE A 178 3.95 -26.73 -0.93
N GLN A 179 5.03 -27.27 -1.51
CA GLN A 179 6.30 -27.50 -0.81
C GLN A 179 6.90 -26.22 -0.20
N TYR A 180 6.62 -25.05 -0.78
CA TYR A 180 7.07 -23.74 -0.29
C TYR A 180 6.02 -23.06 0.59
N ILE A 181 4.74 -23.21 0.27
CA ILE A 181 3.63 -22.55 0.99
C ILE A 181 3.37 -23.21 2.35
N GLN A 182 3.37 -24.54 2.45
CA GLN A 182 3.10 -25.25 3.70
C GLN A 182 4.00 -24.81 4.88
N PRO A 183 5.34 -24.71 4.74
CA PRO A 183 6.20 -24.22 5.81
C PRO A 183 5.96 -22.74 6.13
N ILE A 184 5.63 -21.90 5.13
CA ILE A 184 5.29 -20.48 5.33
C ILE A 184 4.00 -20.34 6.15
N LEU A 185 2.95 -21.12 5.84
CA LEU A 185 1.72 -21.13 6.65
C LEU A 185 1.98 -21.61 8.08
N THR A 186 2.81 -22.64 8.25
CA THR A 186 3.24 -23.11 9.58
C THR A 186 3.96 -22.01 10.36
N PHE A 187 4.83 -21.24 9.70
CA PHE A 187 5.49 -20.09 10.31
C PHE A 187 4.51 -19.01 10.72
N HIS A 188 3.53 -18.67 9.88
CA HIS A 188 2.48 -17.70 10.23
C HIS A 188 1.69 -18.13 11.46
N ALA A 189 1.29 -19.41 11.52
CA ALA A 189 0.59 -19.96 12.67
C ALA A 189 1.44 -19.92 13.96
N GLN A 190 2.74 -20.18 13.87
CA GLN A 190 3.65 -20.19 15.04
C GLN A 190 4.02 -18.78 15.53
N THR A 191 4.14 -17.82 14.62
CA THR A 191 4.54 -16.44 14.92
C THR A 191 3.37 -15.49 15.07
N ASN A 192 2.13 -15.97 14.85
CA ASN A 192 0.92 -15.16 14.80
C ASN A 192 1.02 -13.98 13.82
N SER A 193 1.72 -14.19 12.69
CA SER A 193 1.85 -13.19 11.61
C SER A 193 0.79 -13.42 10.53
N PRO A 194 0.33 -12.35 9.86
CA PRO A 194 -0.67 -12.47 8.79
C PRO A 194 -0.06 -13.01 7.50
N PHE A 195 -0.89 -13.64 6.69
CA PHE A 195 -0.62 -13.96 5.30
C PHE A 195 -0.93 -12.75 4.42
N LEU A 196 0.10 -12.14 3.82
CA LEU A 196 -0.09 -10.99 2.93
C LEU A 196 -0.31 -11.45 1.49
N ILE A 197 -1.33 -10.89 0.84
CA ILE A 197 -1.68 -11.19 -0.54
C ILE A 197 -1.97 -9.91 -1.33
N ASN A 198 -1.46 -9.83 -2.55
CA ASN A 198 -1.71 -8.79 -3.52
C ASN A 198 -2.89 -9.23 -4.40
N VAL A 199 -3.97 -8.45 -4.38
CA VAL A 199 -5.25 -8.84 -4.96
C VAL A 199 -5.77 -7.74 -5.87
N TYR A 200 -5.94 -8.03 -7.15
CA TYR A 200 -6.29 -7.04 -8.16
C TYR A 200 -7.44 -7.56 -9.04
N PRO A 201 -8.70 -7.19 -8.74
CA PRO A 201 -9.83 -7.46 -9.63
C PRO A 201 -9.63 -6.93 -11.05
N TYR A 202 -8.85 -5.85 -11.19
CA TYR A 202 -8.46 -5.27 -12.48
C TYR A 202 -7.91 -6.31 -13.47
N PHE A 203 -7.01 -7.21 -13.03
CA PHE A 203 -6.39 -8.16 -13.96
C PHE A 203 -7.39 -9.18 -14.51
N ALA A 204 -8.40 -9.58 -13.73
CA ALA A 204 -9.46 -10.46 -14.23
C ALA A 204 -10.28 -9.76 -15.33
N TYR A 205 -10.65 -8.50 -15.11
CA TYR A 205 -11.39 -7.73 -16.12
C TYR A 205 -10.55 -7.42 -17.35
N LYS A 206 -9.29 -7.00 -17.17
CA LYS A 206 -8.35 -6.75 -18.28
C LYS A 206 -8.23 -7.97 -19.21
N ASN A 207 -8.13 -9.17 -18.62
CA ASN A 207 -7.89 -10.40 -19.37
C ASN A 207 -9.16 -10.94 -20.05
N ASP A 208 -10.34 -10.70 -19.47
CA ASP A 208 -11.61 -11.19 -20.01
C ASP A 208 -12.76 -10.18 -19.82
N PRO A 209 -12.71 -9.02 -20.50
CA PRO A 209 -13.70 -7.95 -20.33
C PRO A 209 -15.10 -8.31 -20.86
N ASN A 210 -15.21 -9.40 -21.63
CA ASN A 210 -16.47 -9.86 -22.19
C ASN A 210 -17.26 -10.75 -21.23
N ASN A 211 -16.58 -11.47 -20.33
CA ASN A 211 -17.24 -12.37 -19.38
C ASN A 211 -17.14 -11.90 -17.93
N VAL A 212 -16.20 -11.02 -17.59
CA VAL A 212 -16.10 -10.40 -16.26
C VAL A 212 -16.87 -9.08 -16.26
N PRO A 213 -18.02 -8.97 -15.56
CA PRO A 213 -18.79 -7.73 -15.54
C PRO A 213 -18.00 -6.60 -14.86
N LEU A 214 -17.96 -5.43 -15.48
CA LEU A 214 -17.19 -4.28 -14.97
C LEU A 214 -17.73 -3.85 -13.60
N GLU A 215 -19.05 -3.85 -13.44
CA GLU A 215 -19.72 -3.51 -12.19
C GLU A 215 -19.32 -4.44 -11.02
N TYR A 216 -19.05 -5.72 -11.30
CA TYR A 216 -18.65 -6.70 -10.29
C TYR A 216 -17.22 -6.47 -9.77
N VAL A 217 -16.33 -5.95 -10.61
CA VAL A 217 -14.94 -5.65 -10.23
C VAL A 217 -14.76 -4.21 -9.72
N LEU A 218 -15.76 -3.34 -9.90
CA LEU A 218 -15.79 -1.95 -9.43
C LEU A 218 -16.65 -1.73 -8.17
N PHE A 219 -17.18 -2.80 -7.56
CA PHE A 219 -18.10 -2.74 -6.41
C PHE A 219 -19.42 -2.01 -6.68
N GLU A 220 -19.81 -1.86 -7.94
CA GLU A 220 -21.06 -1.23 -8.36
C GLU A 220 -22.23 -2.22 -8.24
N PRO A 221 -23.49 -1.76 -8.21
CA PRO A 221 -24.65 -2.63 -8.14
C PRO A 221 -24.68 -3.67 -9.27
N ASN A 222 -24.73 -4.95 -8.92
CA ASN A 222 -24.70 -6.06 -9.88
C ASN A 222 -25.42 -7.30 -9.32
N PRO A 223 -25.73 -8.32 -10.16
CA PRO A 223 -26.37 -9.55 -9.69
C PRO A 223 -25.58 -10.34 -8.64
N GLY A 224 -24.26 -10.16 -8.58
CA GLY A 224 -23.31 -10.93 -7.76
C GLY A 224 -23.04 -12.32 -8.31
N ALA A 225 -22.01 -12.97 -7.75
CA ALA A 225 -21.70 -14.38 -7.98
C ALA A 225 -22.13 -15.22 -6.77
N ILE A 226 -22.84 -16.31 -7.01
CA ILE A 226 -23.22 -17.26 -5.96
C ILE A 226 -22.23 -18.42 -5.98
N ASP A 227 -21.59 -18.67 -4.84
CA ASP A 227 -20.80 -19.87 -4.63
C ASP A 227 -21.73 -21.09 -4.50
N PRO A 228 -21.64 -22.09 -5.40
CA PRO A 228 -22.60 -23.20 -5.46
C PRO A 228 -22.46 -24.20 -4.30
N ASN A 229 -21.34 -24.18 -3.57
CA ASN A 229 -21.10 -25.12 -2.47
C ASN A 229 -21.57 -24.55 -1.14
N THR A 230 -21.51 -23.22 -0.98
CA THR A 230 -21.81 -22.53 0.27
C THR A 230 -23.08 -21.67 0.22
N ASN A 231 -23.61 -21.41 -0.98
CA ASN A 231 -24.67 -20.44 -1.26
C ASN A 231 -24.34 -19.00 -0.82
N LEU A 232 -23.07 -18.70 -0.54
CA LEU A 232 -22.62 -17.34 -0.25
C LEU A 232 -22.68 -16.51 -1.53
N LYS A 233 -23.28 -15.32 -1.43
CA LYS A 233 -23.32 -14.34 -2.51
C LYS A 233 -22.17 -13.35 -2.34
N TYR A 234 -21.35 -13.25 -3.38
CA TYR A 234 -20.31 -12.24 -3.51
C TYR A 234 -20.82 -11.14 -4.42
N ASP A 235 -20.97 -9.93 -3.89
CA ASP A 235 -21.39 -8.76 -4.66
C ASP A 235 -20.20 -8.06 -5.34
N ASN A 236 -18.97 -8.49 -5.07
CA ASN A 236 -17.77 -7.98 -5.72
C ASN A 236 -16.65 -9.03 -5.78
N MET A 237 -15.77 -8.89 -6.76
CA MET A 237 -14.68 -9.85 -6.99
C MET A 237 -13.60 -9.83 -5.89
N LEU A 238 -13.30 -8.68 -5.29
CA LEU A 238 -12.26 -8.59 -4.25
C LEU A 238 -12.58 -9.54 -3.09
N TYR A 239 -13.84 -9.56 -2.64
CA TYR A 239 -14.28 -10.43 -1.55
C TYR A 239 -14.22 -11.90 -1.93
N ALA A 240 -14.58 -12.24 -3.17
CA ALA A 240 -14.47 -13.60 -3.70
C ALA A 240 -13.01 -14.07 -3.73
N GLN A 241 -12.09 -13.21 -4.15
CA GLN A 241 -10.66 -13.52 -4.19
C GLN A 241 -10.06 -13.70 -2.79
N ILE A 242 -10.46 -12.89 -1.81
CA ILE A 242 -10.03 -13.04 -0.41
C ILE A 242 -10.50 -14.37 0.17
N ASP A 243 -11.78 -14.72 -0.02
CA ASP A 243 -12.33 -15.98 0.50
C ASP A 243 -11.78 -17.22 -0.22
N ALA A 244 -11.36 -17.08 -1.47
CA ALA A 244 -10.59 -18.12 -2.16
C ALA A 244 -9.22 -18.35 -1.49
N VAL A 245 -8.52 -17.30 -1.08
CA VAL A 245 -7.25 -17.43 -0.35
C VAL A 245 -7.47 -18.10 1.01
N TYR A 246 -8.48 -17.68 1.78
CA TYR A 246 -8.84 -18.34 3.04
C TYR A 246 -9.17 -19.83 2.83
N SER A 247 -9.91 -20.17 1.78
CA SER A 247 -10.24 -21.56 1.44
C SER A 247 -8.98 -22.38 1.11
N ALA A 248 -8.03 -21.80 0.37
CA ALA A 248 -6.76 -22.44 0.04
C ALA A 248 -5.88 -22.69 1.29
N ILE A 249 -5.82 -21.72 2.21
CA ILE A 249 -5.12 -21.87 3.49
C ILE A 249 -5.76 -22.98 4.33
N LYS A 250 -7.11 -23.01 4.39
CA LYS A 250 -7.87 -24.04 5.09
C LYS A 250 -7.68 -25.43 4.50
N ALA A 251 -7.56 -25.55 3.18
CA ALA A 251 -7.28 -26.83 2.51
C ALA A 251 -5.91 -27.42 2.91
N LEU A 252 -4.97 -26.60 3.36
CA LEU A 252 -3.68 -27.01 3.92
C LEU A 252 -3.68 -27.15 5.46
N ASN A 253 -4.87 -27.28 6.06
CA ASN A 253 -5.12 -27.47 7.50
C ASN A 253 -4.74 -26.29 8.40
N HIS A 254 -4.75 -25.06 7.87
CA HIS A 254 -4.55 -23.85 8.66
C HIS A 254 -5.85 -23.05 8.75
N VAL A 255 -6.33 -22.77 9.96
CA VAL A 255 -7.63 -22.08 10.17
C VAL A 255 -7.52 -20.75 10.92
N ASN A 256 -6.36 -20.47 11.51
CA ASN A 256 -6.15 -19.30 12.39
C ASN A 256 -5.19 -18.27 11.79
N ILE A 257 -4.93 -18.33 10.47
CA ILE A 257 -4.05 -17.37 9.79
C ILE A 257 -4.93 -16.25 9.21
N GLN A 258 -4.73 -15.02 9.66
CA GLN A 258 -5.38 -13.85 9.10
C GLN A 258 -4.80 -13.54 7.72
N VAL A 259 -5.66 -13.30 6.74
CA VAL A 259 -5.28 -12.74 5.44
C VAL A 259 -5.38 -11.22 5.51
N GLN A 260 -4.35 -10.52 5.03
CA GLN A 260 -4.38 -9.07 4.83
C GLN A 260 -3.99 -8.75 3.39
N ILE A 261 -4.65 -7.76 2.80
CA ILE A 261 -4.38 -7.33 1.43
C ILE A 261 -3.23 -6.34 1.45
N SER A 262 -2.07 -6.76 0.94
CA SER A 262 -0.89 -5.90 0.97
C SER A 262 -0.76 -4.99 -0.24
N GLU A 263 -1.56 -5.25 -1.27
CA GLU A 263 -1.77 -4.38 -2.43
C GLU A 263 -3.12 -4.66 -3.08
N THR A 264 -3.79 -3.58 -3.47
CA THR A 264 -4.90 -3.62 -4.41
C THR A 264 -5.08 -2.25 -5.05
N GLY A 265 -5.46 -2.19 -6.32
CA GLY A 265 -5.55 -0.93 -7.05
C GLY A 265 -6.09 -1.09 -8.46
N TRP A 266 -6.24 0.05 -9.13
CA TRP A 266 -6.73 0.11 -10.51
C TRP A 266 -6.02 1.23 -11.29
N PRO A 267 -5.39 0.94 -12.44
CA PRO A 267 -4.63 1.93 -13.17
C PRO A 267 -5.52 2.93 -13.89
N SER A 268 -5.13 4.20 -13.88
CA SER A 268 -5.85 5.31 -14.52
C SER A 268 -5.59 5.46 -16.02
N LYS A 269 -4.60 4.74 -16.54
CA LYS A 269 -4.22 4.74 -17.96
C LYS A 269 -3.43 3.48 -18.27
N GLY A 270 -3.72 2.81 -19.38
CA GLY A 270 -2.98 1.64 -19.86
C GLY A 270 -2.70 1.70 -21.36
N ASP A 271 -2.06 0.65 -21.88
CA ASP A 271 -1.92 0.40 -23.32
C ASP A 271 -3.28 0.01 -23.95
N GLU A 272 -3.35 -0.09 -25.27
CA GLU A 272 -4.61 -0.39 -26.00
C GLU A 272 -5.27 -1.72 -25.59
N ASN A 273 -4.46 -2.69 -25.15
CA ASN A 273 -4.92 -4.01 -24.68
C ASN A 273 -5.14 -4.08 -23.16
N GLU A 274 -5.06 -2.95 -22.46
CA GLU A 274 -5.25 -2.86 -21.02
C GLU A 274 -6.65 -2.37 -20.68
N PHE A 275 -7.64 -3.19 -21.07
CA PHE A 275 -9.05 -2.86 -20.94
C PHE A 275 -9.43 -2.44 -19.52
N GLY A 276 -10.21 -1.36 -19.43
CA GLY A 276 -10.66 -0.82 -18.16
C GLY A 276 -9.68 0.16 -17.49
N ALA A 277 -8.44 0.31 -17.96
CA ALA A 277 -7.48 1.26 -17.40
C ALA A 277 -7.80 2.72 -17.77
N THR A 278 -8.75 3.32 -17.06
CA THR A 278 -9.22 4.70 -17.28
C THR A 278 -9.27 5.47 -15.96
N VAL A 279 -9.16 6.80 -16.04
CA VAL A 279 -9.29 7.70 -14.89
C VAL A 279 -10.63 7.51 -14.17
N GLU A 280 -11.70 7.28 -14.93
CA GLU A 280 -13.05 7.04 -14.40
C GLU A 280 -13.11 5.74 -13.60
N ASN A 281 -12.70 4.61 -14.18
CA ASN A 281 -12.75 3.31 -13.51
C ASN A 281 -11.83 3.27 -12.28
N ALA A 282 -10.64 3.86 -12.38
CA ALA A 282 -9.74 3.97 -11.24
C ALA A 282 -10.37 4.81 -10.11
N GLY A 283 -11.04 5.91 -10.45
CA GLY A 283 -11.77 6.73 -9.48
C GLY A 283 -12.90 5.95 -8.79
N ILE A 284 -13.71 5.21 -9.56
CA ILE A 284 -14.81 4.39 -9.04
C ILE A 284 -14.26 3.30 -8.11
N TYR A 285 -13.27 2.53 -8.57
CA TYR A 285 -12.68 1.42 -7.82
C TYR A 285 -12.20 1.87 -6.43
N HIS A 286 -11.35 2.89 -6.39
CA HIS A 286 -10.76 3.36 -5.13
C HIS A 286 -11.79 4.02 -4.22
N LYS A 287 -12.71 4.82 -4.77
CA LYS A 287 -13.79 5.44 -3.98
C LYS A 287 -14.66 4.37 -3.31
N ASN A 288 -15.11 3.38 -4.07
CA ASN A 288 -15.97 2.33 -3.54
C ASN A 288 -15.22 1.42 -2.56
N LEU A 289 -13.96 1.09 -2.83
CA LEU A 289 -13.08 0.37 -1.90
C LEU A 289 -12.98 1.10 -0.56
N ILE A 290 -12.62 2.38 -0.56
CA ILE A 290 -12.49 3.20 0.66
C ILE A 290 -13.82 3.24 1.43
N GLN A 291 -14.95 3.42 0.74
CA GLN A 291 -16.27 3.41 1.39
C GLN A 291 -16.58 2.06 2.07
N ARG A 292 -16.26 0.94 1.42
CA ARG A 292 -16.43 -0.41 1.98
C ARG A 292 -15.55 -0.61 3.21
N MET A 293 -14.32 -0.12 3.18
CA MET A 293 -13.37 -0.22 4.31
C MET A 293 -13.77 0.65 5.50
N GLN A 294 -14.30 1.85 5.25
CA GLN A 294 -14.84 2.72 6.29
C GLN A 294 -16.06 2.11 7.00
N GLN A 295 -16.83 1.28 6.30
CA GLN A 295 -17.93 0.50 6.88
C GLN A 295 -17.46 -0.74 7.65
N ARG A 296 -16.14 -0.99 7.70
CA ARG A 296 -15.52 -2.15 8.37
C ARG A 296 -16.11 -3.50 7.91
N GLN A 297 -16.48 -3.59 6.63
CA GLN A 297 -17.05 -4.82 6.07
C GLN A 297 -16.01 -5.95 6.08
N GLY A 298 -16.47 -7.14 6.47
CA GLY A 298 -15.79 -8.40 6.18
C GLY A 298 -16.23 -8.98 4.83
N THR A 299 -15.71 -10.14 4.49
CA THR A 299 -16.14 -10.91 3.30
C THR A 299 -17.36 -11.78 3.61
N PRO A 300 -18.07 -12.32 2.60
CA PRO A 300 -19.20 -13.23 2.83
C PRO A 300 -18.86 -14.46 3.69
N ALA A 301 -17.68 -15.08 3.52
CA ALA A 301 -17.28 -16.23 4.34
C ALA A 301 -16.71 -15.82 5.71
N ASN A 302 -16.30 -14.56 5.88
CA ASN A 302 -15.80 -14.03 7.15
C ASN A 302 -16.37 -12.62 7.45
N PRO A 303 -17.68 -12.52 7.75
CA PRO A 303 -18.38 -11.24 7.83
C PRO A 303 -18.03 -10.42 9.07
N THR A 304 -17.48 -11.07 10.10
CA THR A 304 -17.19 -10.42 11.40
C THR A 304 -15.80 -9.81 11.48
N GLN A 305 -14.91 -10.16 10.55
CA GLN A 305 -13.53 -9.67 10.53
C GLN A 305 -13.39 -8.58 9.47
N PRO A 306 -13.15 -7.31 9.85
CA PRO A 306 -12.87 -6.25 8.88
C PRO A 306 -11.63 -6.59 8.06
N ILE A 307 -11.70 -6.31 6.77
CA ILE A 307 -10.58 -6.54 5.86
C ILE A 307 -9.54 -5.45 6.09
N ASP A 308 -8.28 -5.87 6.21
CA ASP A 308 -7.15 -4.94 6.22
C ASP A 308 -6.53 -4.84 4.83
N ILE A 309 -6.37 -3.62 4.31
CA ILE A 309 -5.97 -3.32 2.94
C ILE A 309 -4.93 -2.20 2.88
N TYR A 310 -3.94 -2.39 2.02
CA TYR A 310 -3.06 -1.34 1.49
C TYR A 310 -3.42 -1.05 0.03
N VAL A 311 -3.72 0.21 -0.26
CA VAL A 311 -4.03 0.69 -1.62
C VAL A 311 -2.75 0.91 -2.41
N PHE A 312 -2.69 0.32 -3.60
CA PHE A 312 -1.62 0.47 -4.57
C PHE A 312 -2.04 1.50 -5.64
N ALA A 313 -1.42 2.69 -5.71
CA ALA A 313 -0.37 3.22 -4.84
C ALA A 313 -0.52 4.73 -4.62
N LEU A 314 0.32 5.32 -3.76
CA LEU A 314 0.24 6.75 -3.44
C LEU A 314 0.46 7.65 -4.67
N PHE A 315 1.49 7.35 -5.47
CA PHE A 315 1.89 8.17 -6.62
C PHE A 315 1.97 7.36 -7.92
N ASN A 316 1.83 8.06 -9.05
CA ASN A 316 2.25 7.52 -10.34
C ASN A 316 3.78 7.42 -10.38
N GLU A 317 4.29 6.23 -10.68
CA GLU A 317 5.71 5.90 -10.64
C GLU A 317 6.30 5.80 -12.07
N ASN A 318 6.87 6.90 -12.56
CA ASN A 318 7.23 7.06 -13.97
C ASN A 318 8.40 6.18 -14.47
N MET A 319 9.13 5.51 -13.57
CA MET A 319 10.23 4.62 -13.93
C MET A 319 9.86 3.13 -13.82
N LYS A 320 8.62 2.77 -13.45
CA LYS A 320 8.19 1.38 -13.44
C LYS A 320 8.29 0.77 -14.85
N PRO A 321 8.94 -0.40 -15.01
CA PRO A 321 9.02 -1.09 -16.30
C PRO A 321 7.67 -1.71 -16.67
N GLY A 322 7.58 -2.31 -17.86
CA GLY A 322 6.37 -3.02 -18.30
C GLY A 322 5.33 -2.11 -18.98
N PRO A 323 4.04 -2.53 -19.01
CA PRO A 323 3.00 -1.85 -19.76
C PRO A 323 2.65 -0.47 -19.18
N THR A 324 1.92 0.36 -19.93
CA THR A 324 1.60 1.73 -19.51
C THR A 324 0.85 1.81 -18.18
N SER A 325 0.02 0.82 -17.85
CA SER A 325 -0.67 0.73 -16.55
C SER A 325 0.26 0.83 -15.36
N GLU A 326 1.44 0.22 -15.41
CA GLU A 326 2.40 0.18 -14.30
C GLU A 326 2.82 1.58 -13.82
N ARG A 327 2.80 2.57 -14.71
CA ARG A 327 3.17 3.96 -14.40
C ARG A 327 1.98 4.83 -13.96
N ASN A 328 0.78 4.25 -13.85
CA ASN A 328 -0.48 4.99 -13.72
C ASN A 328 -1.43 4.46 -12.62
N TYR A 329 -0.92 3.74 -11.61
CA TYR A 329 -1.69 3.26 -10.43
C TYR A 329 -1.86 4.29 -9.30
N GLY A 330 -1.21 5.45 -9.40
CA GLY A 330 -1.19 6.45 -8.35
C GLY A 330 -2.55 7.07 -8.07
N LEU A 331 -2.86 7.27 -6.78
CA LEU A 331 -3.94 8.17 -6.35
C LEU A 331 -3.58 9.64 -6.67
N TYR A 332 -2.29 9.97 -6.65
CA TYR A 332 -1.75 11.30 -6.91
C TYR A 332 -0.72 11.31 -8.04
N TYR A 333 -0.68 12.41 -8.78
CA TYR A 333 0.50 12.75 -9.56
C TYR A 333 1.67 13.14 -8.64
N PRO A 334 2.93 13.03 -9.08
CA PRO A 334 4.09 13.41 -8.28
C PRO A 334 4.12 14.89 -7.82
N ASN A 335 3.35 15.76 -8.48
CA ASN A 335 3.17 17.15 -8.06
C ASN A 335 2.19 17.33 -6.88
N GLY A 336 1.60 16.26 -6.37
CA GLY A 336 0.62 16.27 -5.28
C GLY A 336 -0.83 16.53 -5.70
N THR A 337 -1.11 16.69 -7.00
CA THR A 337 -2.49 16.81 -7.48
C THR A 337 -3.14 15.42 -7.57
N PRO A 338 -4.40 15.26 -7.15
CA PRO A 338 -5.11 13.99 -7.26
C PRO A 338 -5.34 13.62 -8.73
N VAL A 339 -5.19 12.35 -9.08
CA VAL A 339 -5.46 11.84 -10.45
C VAL A 339 -6.97 11.83 -10.72
N TYR A 340 -7.77 11.52 -9.70
CA TYR A 340 -9.23 11.52 -9.70
C TYR A 340 -9.76 11.95 -8.34
N ASN A 341 -11.02 12.40 -8.30
CA ASN A 341 -11.65 12.88 -7.07
C ASN A 341 -12.18 11.70 -6.21
N LEU A 342 -11.50 11.44 -5.09
CA LEU A 342 -11.92 10.43 -4.11
C LEU A 342 -12.92 10.96 -3.06
N GLY A 343 -13.32 12.23 -3.15
CA GLY A 343 -14.12 12.88 -2.10
C GLY A 343 -13.31 13.25 -0.86
N VAL A 344 -11.98 13.07 -0.89
CA VAL A 344 -11.04 13.56 0.12
C VAL A 344 -10.11 14.60 -0.48
N GLN A 345 -9.82 15.66 0.28
CA GLN A 345 -8.87 16.70 -0.13
C GLN A 345 -7.58 16.56 0.69
N GLY A 346 -6.51 16.10 0.03
CA GLY A 346 -5.16 16.14 0.58
C GLY A 346 -4.50 17.49 0.33
N TYR A 347 -3.60 17.88 1.23
CA TYR A 347 -2.77 19.07 1.06
C TYR A 347 -1.30 18.67 0.98
N LEU A 348 -0.67 18.95 -0.17
CA LEU A 348 0.77 18.93 -0.32
C LEU A 348 1.27 20.39 -0.37
N PRO A 349 2.20 20.80 0.50
CA PRO A 349 2.80 22.13 0.42
C PRO A 349 3.38 22.40 -0.97
N ARG A 350 3.19 23.62 -1.48
CA ARG A 350 3.71 24.01 -2.80
C ARG A 350 5.22 23.81 -2.88
N MET A 351 5.64 23.02 -3.87
CA MET A 351 7.05 22.87 -4.21
C MET A 351 7.54 24.10 -4.95
N HIS A 352 8.37 24.92 -4.31
CA HIS A 352 9.23 25.85 -5.04
C HIS A 352 10.36 25.04 -5.66
N PHE A 353 10.18 24.57 -6.90
CA PHE A 353 11.30 24.08 -7.69
C PHE A 353 12.21 25.28 -7.99
N SER A 354 13.13 25.57 -7.08
CA SER A 354 14.26 26.45 -7.37
C SER A 354 15.16 25.69 -8.34
N ALA A 355 14.92 25.86 -9.63
CA ALA A 355 15.94 25.59 -10.64
C ALA A 355 17.07 26.59 -10.43
N SER A 356 18.05 26.25 -9.57
CA SER A 356 19.28 27.01 -9.47
C SER A 356 20.47 26.10 -9.23
N MET A 357 21.06 25.65 -10.33
CA MET A 357 22.51 25.59 -10.46
C MET A 357 22.91 26.60 -11.52
N LYS A 358 22.95 27.88 -11.15
CA LYS A 358 23.92 28.82 -11.70
C LYS A 358 24.35 29.76 -10.58
N ASN A 359 25.67 29.81 -10.36
CA ASN A 359 26.34 30.76 -9.49
C ASN A 359 25.80 32.18 -9.73
N GLY A 360 24.98 32.67 -8.82
CA GLY A 360 24.60 34.07 -8.72
C GLY A 360 25.27 34.62 -7.48
N LEU A 361 26.44 35.23 -7.66
CA LEU A 361 27.06 36.08 -6.66
C LEU A 361 26.01 37.05 -6.10
N SER A 362 25.97 37.13 -4.77
CA SER A 362 25.17 38.04 -3.97
C SER A 362 25.15 39.46 -4.56
N ILE A 363 23.99 39.86 -5.12
CA ILE A 363 23.70 41.26 -5.50
C ILE A 363 23.47 42.10 -4.23
N PHE A 364 23.40 41.48 -3.05
CA PHE A 364 23.23 42.19 -1.77
C PHE A 364 24.54 42.75 -1.18
N ASN A 365 25.70 42.31 -1.67
CA ASN A 365 27.00 42.80 -1.20
C ASN A 365 27.64 43.88 -2.10
N LEU A 366 27.11 44.17 -3.30
CA LEU A 366 27.63 45.25 -4.15
C LEU A 366 27.00 46.63 -3.88
N LEU A 367 25.80 46.67 -3.26
CA LEU A 367 25.12 47.92 -2.92
C LEU A 367 25.67 48.60 -1.65
N LEU A 368 26.34 47.85 -0.78
CA LEU A 368 27.00 48.40 0.42
C LEU A 368 28.40 48.97 0.14
N LEU A 369 29.03 48.61 -0.98
CA LEU A 369 30.34 49.14 -1.39
C LEU A 369 30.25 50.43 -2.23
N LEU A 370 29.08 50.73 -2.82
CA LEU A 370 28.86 51.96 -3.60
C LEU A 370 28.32 53.13 -2.77
N ILE A 371 27.74 52.89 -1.59
CA ILE A 371 27.27 53.95 -0.68
C ILE A 371 28.41 54.46 0.23
N GLY A 372 29.43 53.64 0.50
CA GLY A 372 30.61 54.05 1.26
C GLY A 372 31.57 55.00 0.52
N TYR A 373 31.57 55.00 -0.82
CA TYR A 373 32.49 55.82 -1.62
C TYR A 373 31.93 57.22 -1.97
N LEU A 374 30.65 57.48 -1.71
CA LEU A 374 30.01 58.79 -1.94
C LEU A 374 29.81 59.62 -0.67
N ILE A 375 30.24 59.12 0.50
CA ILE A 375 30.13 59.82 1.79
C ILE A 375 31.51 60.26 2.34
N PHE A 376 32.62 59.78 1.76
CA PHE A 376 33.99 60.15 2.19
C PHE A 376 34.96 60.45 1.01
N GLY A 377 34.44 60.89 -0.13
CA GLY A 377 35.23 61.39 -1.28
C GLY A 377 35.03 62.88 -1.50
#